data_AF-A0A9E0DKF6-F1
#
_entry.id   AF-A0A9E0DKF6-F1
#
_cell.length_a   1.000
_cell.length_b   1.000
_cell.length_c   1.000
_cell.angle_alpha   90.00
_cell.angle_beta   90.00
_cell.angle_gamma   90.00
#
_symmetry.space_group_name_H-M   'P 1'
#
loop_
_entity.id
_entity.type
_entity.pdbx_description
1 polymer ?
#
loop_
_entity_poly.entity_id
_entity_poly.type
_entity_poly.pdbx_seq_one_letter_code
_entity_poly.pdbx_strand_id
1 'polypeptide(L)'
;MKNIDFLCGRVEKILPGVFLSAKNKTNVILLDPPRTGCGPSVLQAIAFSRPRKIVYVSCNPATQARDVKYLTGQGYELTALLPLDMFAQTQHVEVIGVLEAER
;
A
#
# COMPACT_ATOMS: atom_id res chain seq x y z
N MET A 1 -23.47 -9.09 4.88
CA MET A 1 -22.12 -8.66 5.30
C MET A 1 -22.30 -7.40 6.15
N LYS A 2 -21.92 -7.40 7.44
CA LYS A 2 -22.13 -6.28 8.39
C LYS A 2 -20.82 -5.60 8.83
N ASN A 3 -19.70 -5.99 8.23
CA ASN A 3 -18.33 -5.66 8.63
C ASN A 3 -17.50 -5.18 7.43
N ILE A 4 -18.18 -4.74 6.37
CA ILE A 4 -17.56 -4.27 5.13
C ILE A 4 -18.31 -3.03 4.71
N ASP A 5 -17.56 -1.94 4.58
CA ASP A 5 -18.04 -0.67 4.04
C ASP A 5 -17.34 -0.40 2.71
N PHE A 6 -18.11 -0.05 1.69
CA PHE A 6 -17.60 0.34 0.39
C PHE A 6 -17.71 1.86 0.22
N LEU A 7 -16.60 2.48 -0.16
CA LEU A 7 -16.54 3.92 -0.41
C LEU A 7 -16.14 4.15 -1.86
N CYS A 8 -16.95 4.91 -2.60
CA CYS A 8 -16.70 5.20 -4.00
C CYS A 8 -16.12 6.61 -4.18
N GLY A 9 -14.99 6.69 -4.85
CA GLY A 9 -14.39 7.94 -5.30
C GLY A 9 -12.87 7.89 -5.31
N ARG A 10 -12.24 9.05 -5.47
CA ARG A 10 -10.79 9.16 -5.54
C ARG A 10 -10.15 8.88 -4.20
N VAL A 11 -9.22 7.93 -4.17
CA VAL A 11 -8.50 7.49 -2.97
C VAL A 11 -7.90 8.69 -2.24
N GLU A 12 -7.26 9.62 -2.97
CA GLU A 12 -6.63 10.82 -2.40
C GLU A 12 -7.60 11.74 -1.64
N LYS A 13 -8.88 11.73 -2.02
CA LYS A 13 -9.92 12.52 -1.37
C LYS A 13 -10.58 11.80 -0.21
N ILE A 14 -10.67 10.47 -0.28
CA ILE A 14 -11.43 9.66 0.67
C ILE A 14 -10.56 9.21 1.85
N LEU A 15 -9.29 8.82 1.58
CA LEU A 15 -8.39 8.26 2.59
C LEU A 15 -8.27 9.12 3.86
N PRO A 16 -8.10 10.44 3.77
CA PRO A 16 -8.00 11.28 4.96
C PRO A 16 -9.24 11.19 5.86
N GLY A 17 -10.45 11.21 5.27
CA GLY A 17 -11.70 11.07 6.01
C GLY A 17 -11.85 9.70 6.67
N VAL A 18 -11.40 8.64 5.97
CA VAL A 18 -11.39 7.27 6.51
C VAL A 18 -10.48 7.18 7.74
N PHE A 19 -9.25 7.68 7.65
CA PHE A 19 -8.31 7.61 8.78
C PHE A 19 -8.74 8.46 9.98
N LEU A 20 -9.35 9.63 9.74
CA LEU A 20 -9.94 10.45 10.80
C LEU A 20 -11.11 9.74 11.50
N SER A 21 -12.00 9.11 10.72
CA SER A 21 -13.15 8.37 11.28
C SER A 21 -12.75 7.08 12.01
N ALA A 22 -11.68 6.42 11.56
CA ALA A 22 -11.19 5.17 12.11
C ALA A 22 -10.45 5.30 13.47
N LYS A 23 -10.33 6.52 14.05
CA LYS A 23 -9.65 6.79 15.34
C LYS A 23 -8.34 6.00 15.51
N ASN A 24 -7.45 6.00 14.51
CA ASN A 24 -6.13 5.34 14.55
C ASN A 24 -6.16 3.81 14.75
N LYS A 25 -7.19 3.09 14.32
CA LYS A 25 -7.25 1.61 14.42
C LYS A 25 -6.97 0.84 13.12
N THR A 26 -6.41 1.48 12.10
CA THR A 26 -6.04 0.76 10.88
C THR A 26 -4.83 -0.12 11.17
N ASN A 27 -5.05 -1.42 11.38
CA ASN A 27 -3.95 -2.33 11.69
C ASN A 27 -3.15 -2.72 10.43
N VAL A 28 -3.86 -2.89 9.31
CA VAL A 28 -3.31 -3.40 8.05
C VAL A 28 -3.89 -2.60 6.89
N ILE A 29 -3.04 -2.25 5.92
CA ILE A 29 -3.46 -1.69 4.64
C ILE A 29 -3.01 -2.64 3.52
N LEU A 30 -3.94 -2.96 2.61
CA LEU A 30 -3.66 -3.65 1.35
C LEU A 30 -3.69 -2.63 0.22
N LEU A 31 -2.63 -2.57 -0.58
CA LEU A 31 -2.49 -1.70 -1.74
C LEU A 31 -2.40 -2.55 -3.00
N ASP A 32 -3.19 -2.18 -4.01
CA ASP A 32 -3.08 -2.68 -5.38
C ASP A 32 -3.25 -1.48 -6.34
N PRO A 33 -2.20 -0.65 -6.48
CA PRO A 33 -2.27 0.57 -7.28
C PRO A 33 -2.05 0.28 -8.77
N PRO A 34 -2.39 1.23 -9.66
CA PRO A 34 -2.06 1.12 -11.09
C PRO A 34 -0.54 1.08 -11.33
N ARG A 35 -0.11 0.79 -12.57
CA ARG A 35 1.31 0.67 -12.98
C ARG A 35 2.20 1.86 -12.57
N THR A 36 1.63 3.05 -12.39
CA THR A 36 2.33 4.26 -11.94
C THR A 36 2.73 4.25 -10.45
N GLY A 37 2.23 3.27 -9.69
CA GLY A 37 2.35 3.21 -8.23
C GLY A 37 1.35 4.12 -7.52
N CYS A 38 1.53 4.26 -6.20
CA CYS A 38 0.74 5.15 -5.37
C CYS A 38 1.09 6.62 -5.63
N GLY A 39 0.06 7.47 -5.62
CA GLY A 39 0.27 8.92 -5.62
C GLY A 39 0.93 9.41 -4.32
N PRO A 40 1.71 10.51 -4.34
CA PRO A 40 2.39 11.02 -3.15
C PRO A 40 1.44 11.31 -1.98
N SER A 41 0.23 11.83 -2.25
CA SER A 41 -0.78 12.11 -1.22
C SER A 41 -1.31 10.83 -0.56
N VAL A 42 -1.42 9.73 -1.30
CA VAL A 42 -1.82 8.42 -0.77
C VAL A 42 -0.75 7.89 0.16
N LEU A 43 0.52 7.92 -0.26
CA LEU A 43 1.65 7.49 0.56
C LEU A 43 1.78 8.31 1.86
N GLN A 44 1.61 9.64 1.77
CA GLN A 44 1.60 10.52 2.93
C GLN A 44 0.46 10.19 3.89
N ALA A 45 -0.75 9.96 3.37
CA ALA A 45 -1.90 9.60 4.19
C ALA A 45 -1.71 8.24 4.88
N ILE A 46 -1.13 7.26 4.18
CA ILE A 46 -0.78 5.96 4.77
C ILE A 46 0.23 6.13 5.89
N ALA A 47 1.32 6.86 5.65
CA ALA A 47 2.36 7.13 6.64
C ALA A 47 1.80 7.88 7.87
N PHE A 48 0.87 8.82 7.66
CA PHE A 48 0.17 9.52 8.73
C PHE A 48 -0.71 8.58 9.56
N SER A 49 -1.43 7.66 8.92
CA SER A 49 -2.29 6.69 9.60
C SER A 49 -1.54 5.61 10.40
N ARG A 50 -0.23 5.47 10.18
CA ARG A 50 0.69 4.56 10.91
C ARG A 50 0.12 3.13 11.09
N PRO A 51 -0.33 2.43 10.03
CA PRO A 51 -0.71 1.04 10.16
C PRO A 51 0.49 0.19 10.58
N ARG A 52 0.23 -0.89 11.33
CA ARG A 52 1.29 -1.83 11.73
C ARG A 52 1.87 -2.59 10.54
N LYS A 53 1.06 -2.81 9.50
CA LYS A 53 1.42 -3.59 8.32
C LYS A 53 0.87 -2.98 7.04
N ILE A 54 1.68 -2.98 5.99
CA ILE A 54 1.29 -2.62 4.63
C ILE A 54 1.60 -3.82 3.74
N VAL A 55 0.61 -4.33 3.03
CA VAL A 55 0.78 -5.33 1.97
C VAL A 55 0.63 -4.59 0.64
N TYR A 56 1.67 -4.60 -0.17
CA TYR A 56 1.74 -3.89 -1.43
C TYR A 56 1.82 -4.89 -2.58
N VAL A 57 0.75 -5.01 -3.36
CA VAL A 57 0.70 -5.77 -4.61
C VAL A 57 1.06 -4.82 -5.75
N SER A 58 1.95 -5.22 -6.66
CA SER A 58 2.37 -4.37 -7.77
C SER A 58 2.72 -5.16 -9.02
N CYS A 59 2.15 -4.72 -10.14
CA CYS A 59 2.47 -5.16 -11.50
C CYS A 59 3.70 -4.47 -12.10
N ASN A 60 4.31 -3.53 -11.36
CA ASN A 60 5.48 -2.78 -11.77
C ASN A 60 6.48 -2.67 -10.59
N PRO A 61 7.53 -3.51 -10.57
CA PRO A 61 8.52 -3.51 -9.50
C PRO A 61 9.26 -2.17 -9.34
N ALA A 62 9.44 -1.41 -10.42
CA ALA A 62 10.19 -0.15 -10.37
C ALA A 62 9.44 0.94 -9.60
N THR A 63 8.14 1.10 -9.84
CA THR A 63 7.32 2.07 -9.09
C THR A 63 7.06 1.59 -7.66
N GLN A 64 6.93 0.28 -7.44
CA GLN A 64 6.89 -0.29 -6.09
C GLN A 64 8.17 0.04 -5.31
N ALA A 65 9.35 -0.12 -5.90
CA ALA A 65 10.62 0.19 -5.24
C ALA A 65 10.73 1.68 -4.84
N ARG A 66 10.24 2.60 -5.68
CA ARG A 66 10.14 4.03 -5.36
C ARG A 66 9.24 4.26 -4.12
N ASP A 67 8.08 3.63 -4.10
CA ASP A 67 7.09 3.83 -3.05
C ASP A 67 7.51 3.16 -1.73
N VAL A 68 8.11 1.98 -1.80
CA VAL A 68 8.77 1.30 -0.67
C VAL A 68 9.87 2.18 -0.09
N LYS A 69 10.74 2.78 -0.92
CA LYS A 69 11.78 3.70 -0.45
C LYS A 69 11.21 4.90 0.31
N TYR A 70 10.07 5.43 -0.14
CA TYR A 70 9.40 6.49 0.59
C TYR A 70 8.89 5.99 1.95
N LEU A 71 8.20 4.85 1.97
CA LEU A 71 7.65 4.28 3.20
C LEU A 71 8.73 3.89 4.19
N THR A 72 9.88 3.36 3.73
CA THR A 72 11.00 3.06 4.62
C THR A 72 11.56 4.32 5.27
N GLY A 73 11.65 5.42 4.52
CA GLY A 73 11.96 6.74 5.08
C GLY A 73 10.93 7.29 6.08
N GLN A 74 9.77 6.64 6.24
CA GLN A 74 8.74 6.96 7.24
C GLN A 74 8.75 5.99 8.45
N GLY A 75 9.75 5.13 8.58
CA GLY A 75 9.87 4.16 9.69
C GLY A 75 9.16 2.84 9.43
N TYR A 76 9.19 2.38 8.17
CA TYR A 76 8.76 1.03 7.79
C TYR A 76 9.95 0.19 7.35
N GLU A 77 9.89 -1.11 7.58
CA GLU A 77 10.86 -2.07 7.08
C GLU A 77 10.19 -3.00 6.07
N LEU A 78 10.84 -3.24 4.93
CA LEU A 78 10.40 -4.27 3.97
C LEU A 78 10.81 -5.65 4.51
N THR A 79 9.86 -6.40 5.06
CA THR A 79 10.13 -7.67 5.77
C THR A 79 9.96 -8.90 4.89
N ALA A 80 9.18 -8.80 3.81
CA ALA A 80 9.04 -9.87 2.83
C ALA A 80 8.80 -9.33 1.43
N LEU A 81 9.25 -10.09 0.43
CA LEU A 81 9.04 -9.80 -0.98
C LEU A 81 8.83 -11.12 -1.74
N LEU A 82 7.74 -11.20 -2.51
CA LEU A 82 7.38 -12.38 -3.29
C LEU A 82 7.07 -11.97 -4.74
N PRO A 83 7.96 -12.28 -5.69
CA PRO A 83 7.64 -12.24 -7.11
C PRO A 83 6.70 -13.38 -7.51
N LEU A 84 5.78 -13.11 -8.43
CA LEU A 84 4.77 -14.02 -8.95
C LEU A 84 4.74 -13.94 -10.48
N ASP A 85 4.81 -15.10 -11.13
CA ASP A 85 4.56 -15.23 -12.57
C ASP A 85 3.05 -15.41 -12.82
N MET A 86 2.32 -14.30 -12.82
CA MET A 86 0.90 -14.30 -13.19
C MET A 86 0.67 -14.27 -14.72
N PHE A 87 1.71 -13.96 -15.49
CA PHE A 87 1.63 -13.73 -16.93
C PHE A 87 2.79 -14.43 -17.64
N ALA A 88 2.73 -15.77 -17.66
CA ALA A 88 3.77 -16.61 -18.26
C ALA A 88 4.07 -16.19 -19.70
N GLN A 89 5.35 -16.29 -20.08
CA GLN A 89 5.86 -15.92 -21.41
C GLN A 89 5.74 -14.41 -21.73
N THR A 90 5.53 -13.57 -20.73
CA THR A 90 5.59 -12.12 -20.87
C THR A 90 6.73 -11.53 -20.05
N GLN A 91 6.97 -10.23 -20.24
CA GLN A 91 7.91 -9.46 -19.42
C GLN A 91 7.32 -8.98 -18.08
N HIS A 92 6.04 -9.26 -17.83
CA HIS A 92 5.36 -8.79 -16.62
C HIS A 92 5.69 -9.67 -15.42
N VAL A 93 5.94 -9.04 -14.29
CA VAL A 93 6.14 -9.70 -13.00
C VAL A 93 5.27 -8.98 -11.98
N GLU A 94 4.40 -9.74 -11.32
CA GLU A 94 3.66 -9.26 -10.16
C GLU A 94 4.52 -9.45 -8.92
N VAL A 95 4.51 -8.48 -8.01
CA VAL A 95 5.33 -8.55 -6.80
C VAL A 95 4.51 -8.11 -5.60
N ILE A 96 4.47 -8.98 -4.59
CA ILE A 96 3.91 -8.68 -3.28
C ILE A 96 5.04 -8.30 -2.33
N GLY A 97 5.01 -7.07 -1.82
CA GLY A 97 5.88 -6.59 -0.75
C GLY A 97 5.11 -6.48 0.56
N VAL A 98 5.72 -6.90 1.67
CA VAL A 98 5.18 -6.69 3.02
C VAL A 98 6.08 -5.72 3.75
N LEU A 99 5.50 -4.62 4.22
CA LEU A 99 6.17 -3.66 5.08
C LEU A 99 5.56 -3.69 6.48
N GLU A 100 6.41 -3.66 7.50
CA GLU A 100 5.99 -3.54 8.90
C GLU A 100 6.56 -2.26 9.51
N ALA A 101 5.82 -1.62 10.41
CA ALA A 101 6.32 -0.43 11.10
C ALA A 101 7.47 -0.82 12.04
N GLU A 102 8.57 -0.07 12.00
CA GLU A 102 9.67 -0.22 12.94
C GLU A 102 9.15 0.03 14.38
N ARG A 103 9.65 -0.77 15.33
CA ARG A 103 9.21 -0.73 16.74
C ARG A 103 9.71 0.51 17.48
#